data_AF-A0A2X4TNH0-F1
#
_entry.id   AF-A0A2X4TNH0-F1
#
_cell.length_a   1.000
_cell.length_b   1.000
_cell.length_c   1.000
_cell.angle_alpha   90.00
_cell.angle_beta   90.00
_cell.angle_gamma   90.00
#
_symmetry.space_group_name_H-M   'P 1'
#
loop_
_entity.id
_entity.type
_entity.pdbx_description
1 polymer ?
#
loop_
_entity_poly.entity_id
_entity_poly.type
_entity_poly.pdbx_seq_one_letter_code
_entity_poly.pdbx_strand_id
1 'polypeptide(L)'
;MVLQTVDNNWHLFPLTVQFVMRALNGSGDVSNEKYERIKEFHVGGGWFRDGAHGNYDYYNAWGFHYSLYWLDQINPEYDPQFIRSCMAEFVTTYRYLMTPQGIPFFGRSACYRLAVSAPLLAVASHSKDALQIGEAKRALETTLRYFIGNGAMRFGVPTQGLFADDERLVDNYSGPASSFWSLRALNIALYCASDINLWLCESRQLPVELQDFSLTIEPVNLFVMGTCETKEVVATFRSDYTQQQSH
;
A
#
# COMPACT_ATOMS: atom_id res chain seq x y z
N MET A 1 21.04 13.90 -22.83
CA MET A 1 20.41 14.06 -21.50
C MET A 1 20.01 12.68 -21.04
N VAL A 2 20.75 12.07 -20.12
CA VAL A 2 20.35 10.78 -19.55
C VAL A 2 19.30 11.09 -18.50
N LEU A 3 18.07 10.60 -18.68
CA LEU A 3 17.00 10.81 -17.72
C LEU A 3 17.35 10.00 -16.46
N GLN A 4 17.73 10.67 -15.38
CA GLN A 4 18.06 10.04 -14.11
C GLN A 4 16.77 9.75 -13.34
N THR A 5 16.58 8.50 -12.90
CA THR A 5 15.46 8.14 -12.02
C THR A 5 15.74 8.66 -10.62
N VAL A 6 14.75 9.30 -9.99
CA VAL A 6 14.83 9.70 -8.58
C VAL A 6 15.03 8.46 -7.72
N ASP A 7 15.95 8.54 -6.76
CA ASP A 7 16.46 7.37 -6.03
C ASP A 7 15.60 6.99 -4.82
N ASN A 8 14.39 6.49 -5.11
CA ASN A 8 13.36 6.09 -4.15
C ASN A 8 12.39 5.09 -4.82
N ASN A 9 11.12 5.03 -4.39
CA ASN A 9 10.11 4.16 -5.04
C ASN A 9 9.98 4.38 -6.56
N TRP A 10 10.47 5.49 -7.11
CA TRP A 10 10.39 5.80 -8.53
C TRP A 10 11.12 4.81 -9.44
N HIS A 11 12.04 3.99 -8.92
CA HIS A 11 12.63 2.90 -9.71
C HIS A 11 11.60 1.85 -10.12
N LEU A 12 10.48 1.70 -9.40
CA LEU A 12 9.42 0.74 -9.72
C LEU A 12 8.66 1.10 -11.01
N PHE A 13 8.43 2.38 -11.32
CA PHE A 13 7.67 2.76 -12.52
C PHE A 13 8.30 2.31 -13.84
N PRO A 14 9.57 2.67 -14.16
CA PRO A 14 10.20 2.17 -15.37
C PRO A 14 10.39 0.65 -15.32
N LEU A 15 10.59 0.06 -14.14
CA LEU A 15 10.69 -1.39 -13.99
C LEU A 15 9.37 -2.08 -14.40
N THR A 16 8.22 -1.61 -13.92
CA THR A 16 6.91 -2.14 -14.34
C THR A 16 6.70 -2.01 -15.84
N VAL A 17 7.07 -0.87 -16.45
CA VAL A 17 7.00 -0.70 -17.90
C VAL A 17 7.87 -1.73 -18.63
N GLN A 18 9.10 -1.97 -18.16
CA GLN A 18 10.00 -2.98 -18.73
C GLN A 18 9.43 -4.39 -18.64
N PHE A 19 8.82 -4.76 -17.50
CA PHE A 19 8.14 -6.05 -17.34
C PHE A 19 7.00 -6.21 -18.34
N VAL A 20 6.13 -5.20 -18.47
CA VAL A 20 5.02 -5.23 -19.43
C VAL A 20 5.54 -5.36 -20.86
N MET A 21 6.53 -4.55 -21.25
CA MET A 21 7.12 -4.61 -22.59
C MET A 21 7.75 -5.98 -22.88
N ARG A 22 8.44 -6.57 -21.90
CA ARG A 22 9.03 -7.90 -22.02
C ARG A 22 7.97 -8.99 -22.16
N ALA A 23 6.88 -8.91 -21.40
CA ALA A 23 5.78 -9.87 -21.44
C ALA A 23 5.02 -9.81 -22.77
N LEU A 24 4.79 -8.61 -23.32
CA LEU A 24 4.08 -8.43 -24.59
C LEU A 24 4.93 -8.75 -25.82
N ASN A 25 6.21 -8.34 -25.83
CA ASN A 25 7.06 -8.43 -27.02
C ASN A 25 7.99 -9.64 -27.03
N GLY A 26 8.09 -10.39 -25.93
CA GLY A 26 9.05 -11.48 -25.77
C GLY A 26 10.52 -11.05 -25.79
N SER A 27 10.80 -9.75 -25.77
CA SER A 27 12.14 -9.14 -25.79
C SER A 27 12.11 -7.79 -25.05
N GLY A 28 13.27 -7.31 -24.60
CA GLY A 28 13.40 -6.09 -23.79
C GLY A 28 14.10 -6.34 -22.46
N ASP A 29 14.92 -5.39 -22.05
CA ASP A 29 15.74 -5.50 -20.85
C ASP A 29 14.96 -5.04 -19.61
N VAL A 30 14.82 -5.96 -18.66
CA VAL A 30 14.39 -5.66 -17.29
C VAL A 30 15.61 -5.29 -16.48
N SER A 31 15.62 -4.09 -15.90
CA SER A 31 16.78 -3.59 -15.16
C SER A 31 16.87 -4.24 -13.78
N ASN A 32 17.75 -5.24 -13.65
CA ASN A 32 18.06 -5.86 -12.36
C ASN A 32 18.66 -4.85 -11.36
N GLU A 33 19.44 -3.87 -11.83
CA GLU A 33 19.99 -2.81 -10.97
C GLU A 33 18.89 -2.01 -10.26
N LYS A 34 17.83 -1.64 -10.98
CA LYS A 34 16.68 -0.93 -10.38
C LYS A 34 15.95 -1.77 -9.36
N TYR A 35 15.79 -3.07 -9.64
CA TYR A 35 15.14 -3.98 -8.72
C TYR A 35 15.96 -4.20 -7.44
N GLU A 36 17.27 -4.43 -7.58
CA GLU A 36 18.17 -4.54 -6.42
C GLU A 36 18.23 -3.23 -5.63
N ARG A 37 18.20 -2.06 -6.29
CA ARG A 37 18.10 -0.76 -5.59
C ARG A 37 16.81 -0.62 -4.78
N ILE A 38 15.68 -1.16 -5.27
CA ILE A 38 14.43 -1.21 -4.48
C ILE A 38 14.58 -2.13 -3.26
N LYS A 39 15.28 -3.26 -3.40
CA LYS A 39 15.51 -4.19 -2.27
C LYS A 39 16.39 -3.57 -1.19
N GLU A 40 17.36 -2.72 -1.55
CA GLU A 40 18.17 -1.97 -0.59
C GLU A 40 17.36 -0.99 0.28
N PHE A 41 16.15 -0.62 -0.16
CA PHE A 41 15.23 0.20 0.63
C PHE A 41 14.40 -0.59 1.63
N HIS A 42 14.41 -1.93 1.57
CA HIS A 42 13.71 -2.79 2.52
C HIS A 42 14.38 -2.72 3.90
N VAL A 43 13.59 -2.46 4.94
CA VAL A 43 14.07 -2.31 6.33
C VAL A 43 13.61 -3.45 7.24
N GLY A 44 12.98 -4.48 6.67
CA GLY A 44 12.46 -5.65 7.40
C GLY A 44 10.94 -5.60 7.62
N GLY A 45 10.35 -6.76 7.92
CA GLY A 45 8.91 -6.92 8.16
C GLY A 45 8.04 -6.46 6.98
N GLY A 46 8.57 -6.59 5.76
CA GLY A 46 7.93 -6.09 4.55
C GLY A 46 7.88 -4.56 4.36
N TRP A 47 8.51 -3.76 5.24
CA TRP A 47 8.54 -2.30 5.12
C TRP A 47 9.74 -1.80 4.31
N PHE A 48 9.53 -0.68 3.63
CA PHE A 48 10.51 0.05 2.85
C PHE A 48 10.63 1.49 3.35
N ARG A 49 11.86 2.01 3.35
CA ARG A 49 12.13 3.44 3.41
C ARG A 49 12.07 4.03 2.00
N ASP A 50 11.32 5.10 1.76
CA ASP A 50 11.16 5.65 0.41
C ASP A 50 12.40 6.42 -0.10
N GLY A 51 13.49 5.69 -0.37
CA GLY A 51 14.83 6.23 -0.64
C GLY A 51 15.72 6.21 0.61
N ALA A 52 17.04 6.40 0.42
CA ALA A 52 18.02 6.35 1.52
C ALA A 52 17.71 7.31 2.67
N HIS A 53 17.09 8.45 2.35
CA HIS A 53 16.66 9.49 3.29
C HIS A 53 15.13 9.67 3.28
N GLY A 54 14.40 8.62 2.92
CA GLY A 54 12.95 8.66 2.70
C GLY A 54 12.09 8.52 3.95
N ASN A 55 10.78 8.49 3.72
CA ASN A 55 9.74 8.28 4.73
C ASN A 55 9.37 6.79 4.89
N TYR A 56 8.87 6.45 6.08
CA TYR A 56 8.12 5.21 6.33
C TYR A 56 6.62 5.51 6.26
N ASP A 57 6.13 5.80 5.05
CA ASP A 57 4.74 6.21 4.84
C ASP A 57 3.94 5.18 4.03
N TYR A 58 2.68 5.54 3.74
CA TYR A 58 1.75 4.72 2.99
C TYR A 58 2.15 4.47 1.52
N TYR A 59 3.25 5.02 1.01
CA TYR A 59 3.86 4.51 -0.23
C TYR A 59 4.25 3.05 -0.12
N ASN A 60 4.46 2.51 1.08
CA ASN A 60 4.55 1.07 1.27
C ASN A 60 3.31 0.37 0.69
N ALA A 61 2.11 0.88 1.00
CA ALA A 61 0.86 0.27 0.56
C ALA A 61 0.54 0.56 -0.91
N TRP A 62 0.41 1.85 -1.28
CA TRP A 62 0.01 2.18 -2.64
C TRP A 62 1.16 2.09 -3.62
N GLY A 63 2.42 2.32 -3.25
CA GLY A 63 3.58 2.34 -4.16
C GLY A 63 4.31 1.00 -4.27
N PHE A 64 5.02 0.61 -3.21
CA PHE A 64 5.89 -0.58 -3.17
C PHE A 64 5.08 -1.86 -3.35
N HIS A 65 4.18 -2.19 -2.42
CA HIS A 65 3.42 -3.44 -2.45
C HIS A 65 2.48 -3.55 -3.64
N TYR A 66 1.90 -2.43 -4.10
CA TYR A 66 1.14 -2.42 -5.35
C TYR A 66 2.00 -2.80 -6.55
N SER A 67 3.21 -2.25 -6.66
CA SER A 67 4.11 -2.56 -7.78
C SER A 67 4.62 -3.98 -7.71
N LEU A 68 5.08 -4.43 -6.54
CA LEU A 68 5.54 -5.81 -6.31
C LEU A 68 4.46 -6.84 -6.67
N TYR A 69 3.20 -6.57 -6.32
CA TYR A 69 2.07 -7.39 -6.73
C TYR A 69 2.00 -7.54 -8.26
N TRP A 70 2.05 -6.42 -9.00
CA TRP A 70 1.99 -6.49 -10.48
C TRP A 70 3.23 -7.12 -11.11
N LEU A 71 4.42 -6.94 -10.54
CA LEU A 71 5.61 -7.63 -11.03
C LEU A 71 5.43 -9.16 -10.93
N ASP A 72 4.92 -9.66 -9.81
CA ASP A 72 4.61 -11.09 -9.62
C ASP A 72 3.49 -11.57 -10.56
N GLN A 73 2.45 -10.75 -10.81
CA GLN A 73 1.40 -11.13 -11.76
C GLN A 73 1.87 -11.15 -13.22
N ILE A 74 2.77 -10.23 -13.61
CA ILE A 74 3.29 -10.15 -14.98
C ILE A 74 4.34 -11.24 -15.23
N ASN A 75 5.19 -11.53 -14.25
CA ASN A 75 6.21 -12.58 -14.35
C ASN A 75 6.35 -13.34 -13.02
N PRO A 76 5.53 -14.39 -12.79
CA PRO A 76 5.50 -15.14 -11.54
C PRO A 76 6.79 -15.86 -11.16
N GLU A 77 7.72 -16.02 -12.10
CA GLU A 77 9.02 -16.67 -11.88
C GLU A 77 10.12 -15.67 -11.49
N TYR A 78 9.84 -14.36 -11.51
CA TYR A 78 10.80 -13.32 -11.15
C TYR A 78 10.85 -13.11 -9.64
N ASP A 79 11.92 -13.61 -8.99
CA ASP A 79 12.16 -13.48 -7.55
C ASP A 79 10.91 -13.73 -6.66
N PRO A 80 10.13 -14.81 -6.90
CA PRO A 80 8.88 -15.04 -6.19
C PRO A 80 9.09 -15.22 -4.68
N GLN A 81 10.28 -15.69 -4.29
CA GLN A 81 10.63 -15.88 -2.89
C GLN A 81 10.68 -14.53 -2.16
N PHE A 82 11.41 -13.53 -2.68
CA PHE A 82 11.43 -12.22 -2.05
C PHE A 82 10.06 -11.55 -2.13
N ILE A 83 9.47 -11.46 -3.33
CA ILE A 83 8.26 -10.67 -3.56
C ILE A 83 7.09 -11.15 -2.70
N ARG A 84 6.80 -12.45 -2.71
CA ARG A 84 5.64 -13.00 -1.97
C ARG A 84 5.88 -13.01 -0.46
N SER A 85 7.11 -13.29 -0.02
CA SER A 85 7.45 -13.25 1.41
C SER A 85 7.40 -11.81 1.94
N CYS A 86 7.91 -10.83 1.19
CA CYS A 86 7.89 -9.43 1.56
C CYS A 86 6.45 -8.90 1.73
N MET A 87 5.54 -9.22 0.79
CA MET A 87 4.11 -8.88 0.92
C MET A 87 3.46 -9.59 2.12
N ALA A 88 3.73 -10.88 2.31
CA ALA A 88 3.18 -11.66 3.43
C ALA A 88 3.64 -11.12 4.79
N GLU A 89 4.93 -10.79 4.94
CA GLU A 89 5.49 -10.18 6.15
C GLU A 89 4.86 -8.82 6.43
N PHE A 90 4.67 -7.99 5.41
CA PHE A 90 4.10 -6.65 5.58
C PHE A 90 2.70 -6.70 6.20
N VAL A 91 1.83 -7.59 5.69
CA VAL A 91 0.44 -7.66 6.16
C VAL A 91 0.31 -8.21 7.59
N THR A 92 1.35 -8.85 8.15
CA THR A 92 1.32 -9.35 9.53
C THR A 92 1.06 -8.22 10.55
N THR A 93 1.65 -7.05 10.31
CA THR A 93 1.52 -5.87 11.19
C THR A 93 0.68 -4.78 10.55
N TYR A 94 0.76 -4.59 9.23
CA TYR A 94 0.04 -3.53 8.52
C TYR A 94 -1.49 -3.63 8.65
N ARG A 95 -2.03 -4.84 8.72
CA ARG A 95 -3.48 -5.09 8.91
C ARG A 95 -4.06 -4.42 10.17
N TYR A 96 -3.25 -4.17 11.19
CA TYR A 96 -3.68 -3.51 12.42
C TYR A 96 -3.89 -2.00 12.26
N LEU A 97 -3.49 -1.41 11.13
CA LEU A 97 -3.83 -0.02 10.79
C LEU A 97 -5.24 0.10 10.19
N MET A 98 -5.90 -1.01 9.85
CA MET A 98 -7.24 -1.00 9.25
C MET A 98 -8.30 -0.80 10.33
N THR A 99 -9.22 0.13 10.08
CA THR A 99 -10.35 0.41 10.96
C THR A 99 -11.59 0.79 10.15
N PRO A 100 -12.81 0.56 10.66
CA PRO A 100 -14.02 1.15 10.09
C PRO A 100 -14.11 2.68 10.25
N GLN A 101 -13.22 3.29 11.05
CA GLN A 101 -13.18 4.73 11.33
C GLN A 101 -12.12 5.48 10.52
N GLY A 102 -11.84 5.01 9.29
CA GLY A 102 -10.84 5.59 8.40
C GLY A 102 -9.50 4.87 8.50
N ILE A 103 -8.41 5.61 8.68
CA ILE A 103 -7.07 5.08 8.95
C ILE A 103 -6.29 6.08 9.82
N PRO A 104 -5.33 5.63 10.65
CA PRO A 104 -4.40 6.53 11.32
C PRO A 104 -3.49 7.20 10.27
N PHE A 105 -3.68 8.48 9.98
CA PHE A 105 -2.89 9.16 8.95
C PHE A 105 -1.48 9.52 9.40
N PHE A 106 -0.50 9.18 8.56
CA PHE A 106 0.88 9.64 8.67
C PHE A 106 1.52 9.69 7.27
N GLY A 107 2.57 10.49 7.13
CA GLY A 107 3.31 10.65 5.88
C GLY A 107 2.58 11.49 4.83
N ARG A 108 2.86 11.22 3.55
CA ARG A 108 2.47 12.07 2.41
C ARG A 108 1.37 11.45 1.56
N SER A 109 0.94 12.19 0.52
CA SER A 109 -0.02 11.74 -0.49
C SER A 109 -1.31 11.19 0.08
N ALA A 110 -1.83 11.85 1.11
CA ALA A 110 -3.04 11.46 1.80
C ALA A 110 -4.25 11.30 0.85
N CYS A 111 -4.26 12.01 -0.29
CA CYS A 111 -5.28 11.87 -1.33
C CYS A 111 -5.36 10.48 -1.97
N TYR A 112 -4.40 9.58 -1.74
CA TYR A 112 -4.43 8.18 -2.21
C TYR A 112 -5.15 7.22 -1.25
N ARG A 113 -5.73 7.72 -0.15
CA ARG A 113 -6.33 6.95 0.96
C ARG A 113 -7.23 5.76 0.59
N LEU A 114 -7.93 5.77 -0.55
CA LEU A 114 -8.78 4.62 -0.94
C LEU A 114 -7.95 3.39 -1.37
N ALA A 115 -6.65 3.56 -1.59
CA ALA A 115 -5.73 2.47 -1.95
C ALA A 115 -5.20 1.69 -0.73
N VAL A 116 -5.52 2.11 0.50
CA VAL A 116 -4.86 1.62 1.72
C VAL A 116 -5.02 0.11 1.94
N SER A 117 -6.09 -0.51 1.46
CA SER A 117 -6.31 -1.96 1.56
C SER A 117 -5.64 -2.79 0.45
N ALA A 118 -4.95 -2.15 -0.50
CA ALA A 118 -4.31 -2.84 -1.63
C ALA A 118 -3.36 -3.98 -1.21
N PRO A 119 -2.50 -3.84 -0.18
CA PRO A 119 -1.60 -4.92 0.25
C PRO A 119 -2.35 -6.13 0.82
N LEU A 120 -3.45 -5.92 1.53
CA LEU A 120 -4.28 -7.00 2.07
C LEU A 120 -4.93 -7.80 0.93
N LEU A 121 -5.43 -7.11 -0.09
CA LEU A 121 -5.99 -7.75 -1.29
C LEU A 121 -4.93 -8.49 -2.10
N ALA A 122 -3.73 -7.92 -2.22
CA ALA A 122 -2.60 -8.55 -2.90
C ALA A 122 -2.26 -9.89 -2.23
N VAL A 123 -2.05 -9.91 -0.92
CA VAL A 123 -1.72 -11.16 -0.20
C VAL A 123 -2.87 -12.17 -0.22
N ALA A 124 -4.12 -11.71 -0.02
CA ALA A 124 -5.28 -12.59 -0.08
C ALA A 124 -5.46 -13.28 -1.44
N SER A 125 -4.90 -12.71 -2.52
CA SER A 125 -4.95 -13.29 -3.86
C SER A 125 -4.08 -14.54 -4.05
N HIS A 126 -3.01 -14.71 -3.25
CA HIS A 126 -2.04 -15.79 -3.44
C HIS A 126 -1.65 -16.54 -2.14
N SER A 127 -2.12 -16.12 -0.96
CA SER A 127 -1.84 -16.83 0.30
C SER A 127 -2.99 -16.70 1.31
N LYS A 128 -3.67 -17.83 1.57
CA LYS A 128 -4.72 -17.92 2.61
C LYS A 128 -4.14 -18.04 4.02
N ASP A 129 -2.89 -18.49 4.14
CA ASP A 129 -2.22 -18.70 5.42
C ASP A 129 -1.77 -17.37 6.05
N ALA A 130 -1.36 -16.41 5.21
CA ALA A 130 -0.92 -15.09 5.67
C ALA A 130 -2.10 -14.16 6.00
N LEU A 131 -3.18 -14.21 5.22
CA LEU A 131 -4.35 -13.36 5.43
C LEU A 131 -5.63 -14.04 4.90
N GLN A 132 -6.70 -13.95 5.69
CA GLN A 132 -7.99 -14.46 5.25
C GLN A 132 -8.66 -13.49 4.27
N ILE A 133 -9.20 -14.01 3.18
CA ILE A 133 -9.85 -13.22 2.12
C ILE A 133 -10.98 -12.34 2.70
N GLY A 134 -11.76 -12.85 3.65
CA GLY A 134 -12.83 -12.11 4.29
C GLY A 134 -12.37 -10.88 5.08
N GLU A 135 -11.14 -10.87 5.57
CA GLU A 135 -10.57 -9.71 6.25
C GLU A 135 -10.09 -8.65 5.25
N ALA A 136 -9.45 -9.07 4.15
CA ALA A 136 -9.12 -8.18 3.05
C ALA A 136 -10.39 -7.52 2.45
N LYS A 137 -11.47 -8.31 2.31
CA LYS A 137 -12.79 -7.81 1.93
C LYS A 137 -13.30 -6.75 2.91
N ARG A 138 -13.26 -7.04 4.22
CA ARG A 138 -13.68 -6.08 5.25
C ARG A 138 -12.90 -4.78 5.17
N ALA A 139 -11.57 -4.86 5.06
CA ALA A 139 -10.71 -3.68 4.96
C ALA A 139 -11.03 -2.82 3.72
N LEU A 140 -11.28 -3.46 2.57
CA LEU A 140 -11.73 -2.77 1.35
C LEU A 140 -13.09 -2.09 1.56
N GLU A 141 -14.09 -2.83 2.04
CA GLU A 141 -15.44 -2.30 2.23
C GLU A 141 -15.49 -1.15 3.22
N THR A 142 -14.84 -1.29 4.38
CA THR A 142 -14.89 -0.28 5.43
C THR A 142 -14.15 0.99 5.04
N THR A 143 -12.97 0.86 4.42
CA THR A 143 -12.19 2.01 3.92
C THR A 143 -13.00 2.78 2.89
N LEU A 144 -13.51 2.09 1.87
CA LEU A 144 -14.30 2.74 0.82
C LEU A 144 -15.55 3.40 1.40
N ARG A 145 -16.29 2.69 2.26
CA ARG A 145 -17.51 3.23 2.89
C ARG A 145 -17.21 4.48 3.71
N TYR A 146 -16.16 4.45 4.53
CA TYR A 146 -15.79 5.57 5.38
C TYR A 146 -15.41 6.79 4.54
N PHE A 147 -14.44 6.67 3.65
CA PHE A 147 -13.95 7.82 2.91
C PHE A 147 -14.98 8.34 1.89
N ILE A 148 -15.59 7.46 1.10
CA ILE A 148 -16.59 7.87 0.09
C ILE A 148 -17.81 8.47 0.79
N GLY A 149 -18.29 7.85 1.88
CA GLY A 149 -19.42 8.36 2.66
C GLY A 149 -19.17 9.74 3.28
N ASN A 150 -17.91 10.11 3.48
CA ASN A 150 -17.51 11.41 4.01
C ASN A 150 -17.03 12.41 2.94
N GLY A 151 -17.18 12.13 1.64
CA GLY A 151 -16.92 13.10 0.57
C GLY A 151 -15.62 12.89 -0.22
N ALA A 152 -14.91 11.78 -0.02
CA ALA A 152 -13.69 11.45 -0.75
C ALA A 152 -13.84 11.35 -2.29
N MET A 153 -15.07 11.37 -2.80
CA MET A 153 -15.40 11.33 -4.21
C MET A 153 -16.32 12.51 -4.56
N ARG A 154 -16.02 13.21 -5.67
CA ARG A 154 -16.85 14.29 -6.20
C ARG A 154 -16.93 14.15 -7.71
N PHE A 155 -18.14 14.26 -8.29
CA PHE A 155 -18.35 14.11 -9.74
C PHE A 155 -17.74 12.84 -10.35
N GLY A 156 -17.72 11.74 -9.59
CA GLY A 156 -17.17 10.45 -10.04
C GLY A 156 -15.64 10.33 -9.97
N VAL A 157 -14.93 11.34 -9.43
CA VAL A 157 -13.47 11.32 -9.27
C VAL A 157 -13.05 11.42 -7.80
N PRO A 158 -11.92 10.81 -7.39
CA PRO A 158 -11.39 10.99 -6.05
C PRO A 158 -10.92 12.44 -5.85
N THR A 159 -11.22 13.02 -4.69
CA THR A 159 -10.78 14.39 -4.35
C THR A 159 -9.26 14.48 -4.15
N GLN A 160 -8.70 15.67 -4.40
CA GLN A 160 -7.30 16.05 -4.17
C GLN A 160 -7.06 16.40 -2.69
N GLY A 161 -7.49 15.52 -1.79
CA GLY A 161 -7.41 15.70 -0.33
C GLY A 161 -8.03 14.51 0.37
N LEU A 162 -8.42 14.66 1.64
CA LEU A 162 -9.01 13.55 2.41
C LEU A 162 -10.49 13.33 2.09
N PHE A 163 -11.30 14.34 2.35
CA PHE A 163 -12.77 14.31 2.24
C PHE A 163 -13.33 15.38 1.29
N ALA A 164 -12.45 16.23 0.78
CA ALA A 164 -12.70 17.29 -0.18
C ALA A 164 -11.37 17.55 -0.90
N ASP A 165 -11.39 18.41 -1.92
CA ASP A 165 -10.15 18.95 -2.46
C ASP A 165 -9.52 19.86 -1.41
N ASP A 166 -8.23 19.68 -1.15
CA ASP A 166 -7.49 20.48 -0.17
C ASP A 166 -6.04 20.62 -0.60
N GLU A 167 -5.71 21.75 -1.22
CA GLU A 167 -4.37 22.03 -1.76
C GLU A 167 -3.26 21.95 -0.70
N ARG A 168 -3.59 22.09 0.59
CA ARG A 168 -2.62 21.95 1.69
C ARG A 168 -2.14 20.52 1.89
N LEU A 169 -2.90 19.54 1.39
CA LEU A 169 -2.64 18.11 1.51
C LEU A 169 -2.12 17.49 0.20
N VAL A 170 -1.83 18.33 -0.79
CA VAL A 170 -1.35 17.94 -2.11
C VAL A 170 0.18 18.06 -2.14
N ASP A 171 0.86 17.04 -2.67
CA ASP A 171 2.32 17.07 -2.85
C ASP A 171 2.73 17.94 -4.05
N ASN A 172 3.95 18.48 -4.04
CA ASN A 172 4.47 19.39 -5.09
C ASN A 172 4.52 18.79 -6.51
N TYR A 173 4.52 17.46 -6.64
CA TYR A 173 4.48 16.75 -7.92
C TYR A 173 3.06 16.33 -8.35
N SER A 174 2.04 16.67 -7.57
CA SER A 174 0.68 16.24 -7.85
C SER A 174 0.12 16.97 -9.06
N GLY A 175 -0.42 16.21 -9.99
CA GLY A 175 -1.19 16.72 -11.12
C GLY A 175 -2.69 16.48 -10.92
N PRO A 176 -3.55 17.00 -11.83
CA PRO A 176 -5.00 16.87 -11.75
C PRO A 176 -5.52 15.44 -11.60
N ALA A 177 -4.75 14.45 -12.08
CA ALA A 177 -5.11 13.04 -12.04
C ALA A 177 -4.42 12.24 -10.91
N SER A 178 -3.60 12.86 -10.06
CA SER A 178 -2.85 12.13 -9.02
C SER A 178 -3.77 11.34 -8.09
N SER A 179 -4.91 11.92 -7.70
CA SER A 179 -5.87 11.29 -6.79
C SER A 179 -6.41 9.94 -7.30
N PHE A 180 -6.34 9.64 -8.60
CA PHE A 180 -6.73 8.34 -9.16
C PHE A 180 -5.84 7.18 -8.71
N TRP A 181 -4.69 7.44 -8.09
CA TRP A 181 -3.92 6.41 -7.38
C TRP A 181 -4.73 5.76 -6.25
N SER A 182 -5.77 6.43 -5.76
CA SER A 182 -6.79 5.85 -4.89
C SER A 182 -7.45 4.57 -5.45
N LEU A 183 -7.47 4.37 -6.77
CA LEU A 183 -8.13 3.20 -7.38
C LEU A 183 -7.33 1.90 -7.25
N ARG A 184 -6.10 1.94 -6.71
CA ARG A 184 -5.20 0.78 -6.67
C ARG A 184 -5.78 -0.44 -5.94
N ALA A 185 -6.45 -0.23 -4.81
CA ALA A 185 -7.12 -1.33 -4.10
C ALA A 185 -8.26 -1.92 -4.92
N LEU A 186 -9.08 -1.07 -5.56
CA LEU A 186 -10.16 -1.51 -6.44
C LEU A 186 -9.63 -2.29 -7.65
N ASN A 187 -8.52 -1.85 -8.25
CA ASN A 187 -7.89 -2.53 -9.38
C ASN A 187 -7.47 -3.96 -9.01
N ILE A 188 -6.81 -4.16 -7.87
CA ILE A 188 -6.44 -5.51 -7.39
C ILE A 188 -7.70 -6.32 -7.10
N ALA A 189 -8.67 -5.75 -6.39
CA ALA A 189 -9.91 -6.43 -6.06
C ALA A 189 -10.64 -6.93 -7.31
N LEU A 190 -10.79 -6.09 -8.34
CA LEU A 190 -11.44 -6.47 -9.60
C LEU A 190 -10.65 -7.53 -10.36
N TYR A 191 -9.31 -7.46 -10.33
CA TYR A 191 -8.45 -8.42 -11.01
C TYR A 191 -8.53 -9.81 -10.37
N CYS A 192 -8.42 -9.92 -9.04
CA CYS A 192 -8.35 -11.22 -8.36
C CYS A 192 -9.71 -11.76 -7.89
N ALA A 193 -10.79 -10.98 -7.95
CA ALA A 193 -12.04 -11.31 -7.26
C ALA A 193 -12.65 -12.66 -7.61
N SER A 194 -12.66 -13.03 -8.90
CA SER A 194 -13.23 -14.31 -9.34
C SER A 194 -12.39 -15.48 -8.85
N ASP A 195 -11.06 -15.35 -8.89
CA ASP A 195 -10.13 -16.42 -8.51
C ASP A 195 -10.21 -16.74 -7.03
N ILE A 196 -10.41 -15.73 -6.18
CA ILE A 196 -10.49 -15.89 -4.73
C ILE A 196 -11.91 -15.85 -4.17
N ASN A 197 -12.93 -15.77 -5.03
CA ASN A 197 -14.33 -15.57 -4.63
C ASN A 197 -14.55 -14.37 -3.70
N LEU A 198 -13.82 -13.27 -3.92
CA LEU A 198 -13.80 -12.10 -3.05
C LEU A 198 -15.21 -11.56 -2.77
N TRP A 199 -16.05 -11.43 -3.80
CA TRP A 199 -17.38 -10.84 -3.65
C TRP A 199 -18.34 -11.73 -2.86
N LEU A 200 -18.22 -13.05 -3.02
CA LEU A 200 -19.11 -14.02 -2.39
C LEU A 200 -18.66 -14.46 -1.01
N CYS A 201 -17.37 -14.27 -0.66
CA CYS A 201 -16.88 -14.67 0.64
C CYS A 201 -17.53 -13.86 1.78
N GLU A 202 -17.65 -14.47 2.95
CA GLU A 202 -18.08 -13.77 4.14
C GLU A 202 -17.04 -12.70 4.52
N SER A 203 -17.51 -11.50 4.86
CA SER A 203 -16.66 -10.45 5.42
C SER A 203 -16.30 -10.82 6.86
N ARG A 204 -15.02 -10.72 7.22
CA ARG A 204 -14.53 -11.03 8.58
C ARG A 204 -14.10 -9.77 9.31
N GLN A 205 -14.27 -9.77 10.62
CA GLN A 205 -13.93 -8.63 11.48
C GLN A 205 -12.44 -8.26 11.36
N LEU A 206 -12.15 -6.96 11.31
CA LEU A 206 -10.78 -6.44 11.42
C LEU A 206 -10.21 -6.67 12.83
N PRO A 207 -8.88 -6.58 13.03
CA PRO A 207 -8.28 -6.77 14.36
C PRO A 207 -8.92 -5.87 15.44
N VAL A 208 -9.15 -4.59 15.13
CA VAL A 208 -9.79 -3.63 16.05
C VAL A 208 -11.26 -3.96 16.34
N GLU A 209 -11.89 -4.79 15.52
CA GLU A 209 -13.27 -5.18 15.72
C GLU A 209 -13.41 -6.36 16.70
N LEU A 210 -12.32 -7.09 16.97
CA LEU A 210 -12.28 -8.28 17.81
C LEU A 210 -11.93 -7.97 19.27
N GLN A 211 -10.86 -7.20 19.49
CA GLN A 211 -10.34 -6.91 20.83
C GLN A 211 -9.41 -5.69 20.81
N ASP A 212 -9.14 -5.15 22.00
CA ASP A 212 -8.11 -4.13 22.18
C ASP A 212 -6.73 -4.70 21.82
N PHE A 213 -5.85 -3.86 21.29
CA PHE A 213 -4.48 -4.26 21.03
C PHE A 213 -3.51 -3.09 21.17
N SER A 214 -2.26 -3.43 21.45
CA SER A 214 -1.13 -2.53 21.35
C SER A 214 0.08 -3.29 20.83
N LEU A 215 0.74 -2.79 19.79
CA LEU A 215 1.91 -3.43 19.19
C LEU A 215 2.89 -2.40 18.64
N THR A 216 4.13 -2.83 18.43
CA THR A 216 5.15 -2.01 17.77
C THR A 216 5.53 -2.68 16.45
N ILE A 217 5.49 -1.90 15.37
CA ILE A 217 6.05 -2.29 14.08
C ILE A 217 7.53 -1.94 14.14
N GLU A 218 8.33 -2.87 14.66
CA GLU A 218 9.75 -2.66 14.98
C GLU A 218 10.58 -2.08 13.82
N PRO A 219 10.48 -2.57 12.56
CA PRO A 219 11.29 -2.06 11.45
C PRO A 219 11.18 -0.55 11.19
N VAL A 220 10.04 0.05 11.55
CA VAL A 220 9.75 1.48 11.35
C VAL A 220 9.48 2.22 12.65
N ASN A 221 9.68 1.55 13.79
CA ASN A 221 9.45 2.06 15.14
C ASN A 221 8.08 2.76 15.32
N LEU A 222 7.03 2.17 14.72
CA LEU A 222 5.67 2.69 14.76
C LEU A 222 4.87 1.94 15.83
N PHE A 223 4.45 2.63 16.87
CA PHE A 223 3.54 2.08 17.88
C PHE A 223 2.10 2.21 17.41
N VAL A 224 1.33 1.13 17.48
CA VAL A 224 -0.08 1.09 17.07
C VAL A 224 -0.92 0.60 18.23
N MET A 225 -1.99 1.32 18.53
CA MET A 225 -2.97 0.97 19.55
C MET A 225 -4.37 0.99 18.94
N GLY A 226 -5.16 -0.05 19.21
CA GLY A 226 -6.55 -0.15 18.78
C GLY A 226 -7.48 -0.37 19.96
N THR A 227 -8.62 0.32 19.96
CA THR A 227 -9.66 0.20 20.99
C THR A 227 -10.91 -0.42 20.38
N CYS A 228 -11.29 -1.59 20.88
CA CYS A 228 -12.40 -2.37 20.36
C CYS A 228 -13.75 -1.71 20.59
N GLU A 229 -13.94 -0.98 21.67
CA GLU A 229 -15.21 -0.30 21.93
C GLU A 229 -15.49 0.79 20.88
N THR A 230 -14.50 1.65 20.59
CA THR A 230 -14.65 2.78 19.66
C THR A 230 -14.31 2.43 18.21
N LYS A 231 -13.63 1.29 18.00
CA LYS A 231 -13.00 0.88 16.75
C LYS A 231 -11.90 1.83 16.28
N GLU A 232 -11.40 2.72 17.14
CA GLU A 232 -10.34 3.65 16.78
C GLU A 232 -8.99 2.96 16.77
N VAL A 233 -8.13 3.40 15.85
CA VAL A 233 -6.72 3.00 15.77
C VAL A 233 -5.86 4.25 15.75
N VAL A 234 -4.88 4.29 16.64
CA VAL A 234 -3.89 5.37 16.73
C VAL A 234 -2.52 4.80 16.40
N ALA A 235 -1.75 5.53 15.59
CA ALA A 235 -0.38 5.17 15.25
C ALA A 235 0.58 6.33 15.56
N THR A 236 1.65 6.05 16.29
CA THR A 236 2.63 7.04 16.75
C THR A 236 4.05 6.54 16.54
N PHE A 237 4.86 7.29 15.79
CA PHE A 237 6.28 6.99 15.67
C PHE A 237 6.99 7.25 17.01
N ARG A 238 7.74 6.26 17.50
CA ARG A 238 8.50 6.36 18.77
C ARG A 238 9.85 7.04 18.60
N SER A 239 10.27 7.28 17.37
CA SER A 239 11.46 8.05 17.03
C SER A 239 11.15 8.99 15.87
N ASP A 240 11.73 10.17 15.91
CA ASP A 240 11.67 11.10 14.81
C ASP A 240 12.61 10.64 13.69
N TYR A 241 12.09 9.81 12.78
CA TYR A 241 12.84 9.36 11.60
C TYR A 241 13.07 10.49 10.60
N THR A 242 12.36 11.63 10.73
CA THR A 242 12.53 12.78 9.82
C THR A 242 13.86 13.50 10.07
N GLN A 243 14.41 13.43 11.29
CA GLN A 243 15.78 13.88 11.59
C GLN A 243 16.85 13.09 10.85
N GLN A 244 16.55 11.86 10.41
CA GLN A 244 17.46 11.05 9.59
C GLN A 244 17.35 11.39 8.09
N GLN A 245 16.54 12.39 7.71
CA GLN A 245 16.30 12.82 6.34
C GLN A 245 17.09 14.07 5.94
N SER A 246 17.86 14.68 6.86
CA SER A 246 18.63 15.89 6.58
C SER A 246 19.93 15.61 5.80
N HIS A 247 19.95 16.14 4.57
CA HIS A 247 21.03 16.43 3.60
C HIS A 247 22.02 15.32 3.20
#